data_AF-A0A6A5X2U3-F1
#
_entry.id   AF-A0A6A5X2U3-F1
#
_cell.length_a   1.000
_cell.length_b   1.000
_cell.length_c   1.000
_cell.angle_alpha   90.00
_cell.angle_beta   90.00
_cell.angle_gamma   90.00
#
_symmetry.space_group_name_H-M   'P 1'
#
loop_
_entity.id
_entity.type
_entity.pdbx_description
1 polymer ?
#
loop_
_entity_poly.entity_id
_entity_poly.type
_entity_poly.pdbx_seq_one_letter_code
_entity_poly.pdbx_strand_id
1 'polypeptide(L)'
;MTSLNVYLYKIGAAETAECVCGLTESILHFLFCCRRWEEQRQQLRLQHGVRFGDLSYALGGFSSRKEGGESIDGPIKRWKPDIEVVRATIQFAMATRRLQTINRDPASIEEENNEQQRLRIPTPTL
;
A
#
# COMPACT_ATOMS: atom_id res chain seq x y z
N MET A 1 0.65 -1.62 13.93
CA MET A 1 -0.12 -0.63 13.14
C MET A 1 0.58 -0.37 11.81
N THR A 2 -0.12 -0.62 10.71
CA THR A 2 0.34 -0.52 9.31
C THR A 2 -0.29 0.67 8.56
N SER A 3 -0.90 1.60 9.27
CA SER A 3 -1.68 2.72 8.71
C SER A 3 -0.82 3.96 8.44
N LEU A 4 -1.14 4.67 7.35
CA LEU A 4 -0.51 5.95 7.00
C LEU A 4 -1.13 7.10 7.79
N ASN A 5 -0.30 7.99 8.32
CA ASN A 5 -0.73 9.05 9.24
C ASN A 5 -1.77 9.98 8.61
N VAL A 6 -1.75 10.22 7.30
CA VAL A 6 -2.78 11.03 6.63
C VAL A 6 -4.20 10.48 6.82
N TYR A 7 -4.36 9.15 6.87
CA TYR A 7 -5.68 8.54 7.08
C TYR A 7 -6.05 8.53 8.56
N LEU A 8 -5.08 8.23 9.44
CA LEU A 8 -5.31 8.26 10.89
C LEU A 8 -5.72 9.66 11.37
N TYR A 9 -5.06 10.70 10.87
CA TYR A 9 -5.38 12.08 11.18
C TYR A 9 -6.80 12.46 10.76
N LYS A 10 -7.21 12.07 9.54
CA LYS A 10 -8.56 12.35 9.03
C LYS A 10 -9.68 11.75 9.86
N ILE A 11 -9.43 10.60 10.51
CA ILE A 11 -10.42 9.93 11.36
C ILE A 11 -10.24 10.27 12.86
N GLY A 12 -9.34 11.20 13.20
CA GLY A 12 -9.06 11.59 14.58
C GLY A 12 -8.30 10.54 15.40
N ALA A 13 -7.74 9.51 14.77
CA ALA A 13 -6.95 8.46 15.43
C ALA A 13 -5.47 8.82 15.61
N ALA A 14 -5.02 9.93 15.01
CA ALA A 14 -3.69 10.49 15.22
C ALA A 14 -3.77 12.01 15.32
N GLU A 15 -2.90 12.61 16.12
CA GLU A 15 -2.84 14.07 16.31
C GLU A 15 -2.28 14.80 15.08
N THR A 16 -1.46 14.12 14.26
CA THR A 16 -0.83 14.71 13.07
C THR A 16 -0.84 13.75 11.89
N ALA A 17 -0.79 14.31 10.68
CA ALA A 17 -0.60 13.56 9.44
C ALA A 17 0.88 13.39 9.05
N GLU A 18 1.82 13.85 9.89
CA GLU A 18 3.23 13.93 9.55
C GLU A 18 3.95 12.60 9.75
N CYS A 19 4.83 12.26 8.81
CA CYS A 19 5.82 11.22 9.00
C CYS A 19 6.92 11.74 9.93
N VAL A 20 7.64 10.81 10.57
CA VAL A 20 8.84 11.11 11.39
C VAL A 20 9.88 11.95 10.65
N CYS A 21 9.93 11.92 9.31
CA CYS A 21 10.83 12.77 8.53
C CYS A 21 10.32 14.22 8.33
N GLY A 22 9.22 14.63 8.95
CA GLY A 22 8.67 15.99 8.92
C GLY A 22 7.81 16.33 7.68
N LEU A 23 7.50 15.37 6.82
CA LEU A 23 6.60 15.55 5.68
C LEU A 23 5.30 14.78 5.90
N THR A 24 4.19 15.21 5.29
CA THR A 24 2.91 14.48 5.37
C THR A 24 3.05 13.04 4.88
N GLU A 25 2.65 12.08 5.72
CA GLU A 25 2.74 10.65 5.41
C GLU A 25 1.56 10.20 4.52
N SER A 26 1.75 10.33 3.20
CA SER A 26 0.87 9.79 2.16
C SER A 26 1.43 8.49 1.56
N ILE A 27 0.64 7.81 0.71
CA ILE A 27 1.10 6.63 -0.04
C ILE A 27 2.29 7.01 -0.93
N LEU A 28 2.21 8.14 -1.64
CA LEU A 28 3.30 8.65 -2.48
C LEU A 28 4.56 8.91 -1.65
N HIS A 29 4.41 9.57 -0.50
CA HIS A 29 5.54 9.83 0.37
C HIS A 29 6.19 8.53 0.85
N PHE A 30 5.39 7.58 1.33
CA PHE A 30 5.86 6.28 1.79
C PHE A 30 6.59 5.50 0.69
N LEU A 31 5.98 5.37 -0.50
CA LEU A 31 6.49 4.54 -1.62
C LEU A 31 7.62 5.19 -2.42
N PHE A 32 7.75 6.52 -2.43
CA PHE A 32 8.71 7.17 -3.34
C PHE A 32 9.63 8.21 -2.68
N CYS A 33 9.24 8.85 -1.58
CA CYS A 33 9.93 10.06 -1.10
C CYS A 33 10.60 9.95 0.29
N CYS A 34 10.10 9.08 1.17
CA CYS A 34 10.56 9.04 2.57
C CYS A 34 12.03 8.61 2.66
N ARG A 35 12.90 9.49 3.17
CA ARG A 35 14.34 9.24 3.32
C ARG A 35 14.67 8.09 4.28
N ARG A 36 13.76 7.76 5.19
CA ARG A 36 13.91 6.65 6.15
C ARG A 36 14.05 5.29 5.48
N TRP A 37 13.53 5.16 4.25
CA TRP A 37 13.44 3.89 3.55
C TRP A 37 14.31 3.85 2.30
N GLU A 38 15.33 4.72 2.21
CA GLU A 38 16.21 4.84 1.04
C GLU A 38 16.81 3.49 0.63
N GLU A 39 17.31 2.71 1.60
CA GLU A 39 17.90 1.39 1.39
C GLU A 39 16.88 0.37 0.88
N GLN A 40 15.75 0.21 1.56
CA GLN A 40 14.68 -0.70 1.16
C GLN A 40 14.11 -0.34 -0.22
N ARG A 41 14.16 0.95 -0.59
CA ARG A 41 13.64 1.46 -1.87
C ARG A 41 14.57 1.23 -3.05
N GLN A 42 15.82 0.81 -2.84
CA GLN A 42 16.75 0.55 -3.95
C GLN A 42 16.18 -0.51 -4.91
N GLN A 43 15.73 -1.65 -4.38
CA GLN A 43 15.12 -2.70 -5.20
C GLN A 43 13.84 -2.23 -5.89
N LEU A 44 13.00 -1.46 -5.18
CA LEU A 44 11.78 -0.88 -5.75
C LEU A 44 12.10 0.01 -6.95
N ARG A 45 13.11 0.88 -6.81
CA ARG A 45 13.54 1.80 -7.87
C ARG A 45 14.11 1.06 -9.08
N LEU A 46 14.87 -0.02 -8.85
CA LEU A 46 15.39 -0.87 -9.93
C LEU A 46 14.26 -1.54 -10.72
N GLN A 47 13.26 -2.11 -10.03
CA GLN A 47 12.14 -2.80 -10.69
C GLN A 47 11.19 -1.84 -11.40
N HIS A 48 10.96 -0.64 -10.84
CA HIS A 48 10.06 0.35 -11.45
C HIS A 48 10.70 1.10 -12.61
N GLY A 49 12.04 1.16 -12.66
CA GLY A 49 12.80 1.77 -13.74
C GLY A 49 12.34 3.20 -14.07
N VAL A 50 12.11 3.46 -15.35
CA VAL A 50 11.67 4.79 -15.86
C VAL A 50 10.30 5.23 -15.34
N ARG A 51 9.50 4.29 -14.81
CA ARG A 51 8.16 4.56 -14.26
C ARG A 51 8.17 4.76 -12.74
N PHE A 52 9.35 4.82 -12.11
CA PHE A 52 9.45 5.11 -10.69
C PHE A 52 8.72 6.42 -10.32
N GLY A 53 7.88 6.37 -9.29
CA GLY A 53 7.01 7.48 -8.90
C GLY A 53 5.60 7.47 -9.54
N ASP A 54 5.32 6.56 -10.46
CA ASP A 54 3.97 6.29 -10.95
C ASP A 54 3.21 5.39 -9.96
N LEU A 55 2.31 6.01 -9.19
CA LEU A 55 1.54 5.30 -8.15
C LEU A 55 0.61 4.23 -8.73
N SER A 56 -0.08 4.53 -9.83
CA SER A 56 -0.98 3.56 -10.46
C SER A 56 -0.19 2.34 -10.91
N TYR A 57 0.93 2.55 -11.61
CA TYR A 57 1.80 1.46 -12.05
C TYR A 57 2.33 0.61 -10.89
N ALA A 58 2.85 1.25 -9.83
CA ALA A 58 3.39 0.57 -8.65
C ALA A 58 2.37 -0.32 -7.93
N LEU A 59 1.08 0.05 -7.98
CA LEU A 59 -0.02 -0.69 -7.36
C LEU A 59 -0.71 -1.64 -8.34
N GLY A 60 -0.19 -1.78 -9.56
CA GLY A 60 -0.76 -2.66 -10.58
C GLY A 60 -2.08 -2.13 -11.13
N GLY A 61 -2.19 -0.81 -11.31
CA GLY A 61 -3.31 -0.10 -11.91
C GLY A 61 -2.91 0.59 -13.23
N PHE A 62 -3.92 0.95 -14.02
CA PHE A 62 -3.74 1.68 -15.27
C PHE A 62 -3.34 3.14 -14.98
N SER A 63 -2.22 3.59 -15.54
CA SER A 63 -1.69 4.93 -15.35
C SER A 63 -2.40 5.96 -16.22
N SER A 64 -2.58 7.16 -15.69
CA SER A 64 -3.03 8.32 -16.46
C SER A 64 -1.90 9.00 -17.24
N ARG A 65 -0.64 8.54 -17.07
CA ARG A 65 0.53 9.13 -17.73
C ARG A 65 0.46 8.92 -19.24
N LYS A 66 0.85 9.95 -19.97
CA LYS A 66 0.93 9.94 -21.43
C LYS A 66 2.33 10.35 -21.88
N GLU A 67 2.77 9.79 -23.00
CA GLU A 67 4.00 10.15 -23.69
C GLU A 67 3.68 10.38 -25.17
N GLY A 68 4.09 11.52 -25.74
CA GLY A 68 3.71 11.89 -27.10
C GLY A 68 2.20 12.04 -27.34
N GLY A 69 1.41 12.23 -26.27
CA GLY A 69 -0.06 12.32 -26.34
C GLY A 69 -0.78 10.97 -26.17
N GLU A 70 -0.05 9.86 -26.19
CA GLU A 70 -0.58 8.51 -26.09
C GLU A 70 -0.38 7.92 -24.68
N SER A 71 -1.27 7.00 -24.29
CA SER A 71 -1.13 6.27 -23.02
C SER A 71 0.14 5.42 -23.02
N ILE A 72 0.96 5.55 -21.98
CA ILE A 72 2.15 4.69 -21.83
C ILE A 72 1.79 3.23 -21.52
N ASP A 73 0.57 2.99 -21.03
CA ASP A 73 0.03 1.66 -20.76
C ASP A 73 -0.68 1.06 -21.99
N GLY A 74 -0.73 1.80 -23.09
CA GLY A 74 -1.45 1.42 -24.30
C GLY A 74 -2.96 1.34 -24.07
N PRO A 75 -3.68 0.57 -24.91
CA PRO A 75 -5.13 0.44 -24.83
C PRO A 75 -5.58 -0.36 -23.60
N ILE A 76 -6.49 0.20 -22.80
CA ILE A 76 -7.02 -0.42 -21.57
C ILE A 76 -7.58 -1.85 -21.77
N LYS A 77 -8.14 -2.14 -22.96
CA LYS A 77 -8.70 -3.48 -23.29
C LYS A 77 -7.67 -4.60 -23.28
N ARG A 78 -6.39 -4.30 -23.47
CA ARG A 78 -5.28 -5.28 -23.50
C ARG A 78 -4.33 -5.11 -22.32
N TRP A 79 -4.59 -4.12 -21.48
CA TRP A 79 -3.71 -3.78 -20.37
C TRP A 79 -3.74 -4.87 -19.31
N LYS A 80 -2.56 -5.16 -18.77
CA LYS A 80 -2.35 -6.04 -17.62
C LYS A 80 -1.31 -5.41 -16.71
N PRO A 81 -1.42 -5.61 -15.39
CA PRO A 81 -0.42 -5.15 -14.46
C PRO A 81 0.90 -5.91 -14.68
N ASP A 82 2.00 -5.20 -14.47
CA ASP A 82 3.31 -5.81 -14.34
C ASP A 82 3.44 -6.42 -12.94
N ILE A 83 3.36 -7.76 -12.85
CA ILE A 83 3.33 -8.46 -11.56
C ILE A 83 4.67 -8.36 -10.82
N GLU A 84 5.80 -8.20 -11.51
CA GLU A 84 7.08 -8.08 -10.84
C GLU A 84 7.24 -6.70 -10.18
N VAL A 85 6.68 -5.66 -10.80
CA VAL A 85 6.56 -4.32 -10.20
C VAL A 85 5.67 -4.33 -8.97
N VAL A 86 4.51 -4.99 -9.04
CA VAL A 86 3.60 -5.13 -7.89
C VAL A 86 4.26 -5.92 -6.77
N ARG A 87 4.93 -7.03 -7.11
CA ARG A 87 5.68 -7.85 -6.15
C ARG A 87 6.77 -7.02 -5.45
N ALA A 88 7.52 -6.20 -6.19
CA ALA A 88 8.52 -5.31 -5.62
C ALA A 88 7.91 -4.29 -4.65
N THR A 89 6.74 -3.73 -4.98
CA THR A 89 6.00 -2.81 -4.09
C THR A 89 5.57 -3.50 -2.79
N ILE A 90 5.07 -4.74 -2.88
CA ILE A 90 4.71 -5.56 -1.71
C ILE A 90 5.94 -5.86 -0.86
N GLN A 91 7.03 -6.30 -1.47
CA GLN A 91 8.29 -6.60 -0.78
C GLN A 91 8.86 -5.37 -0.07
N PHE A 92 8.81 -4.20 -0.70
CA PHE A 92 9.16 -2.93 -0.06
C PHE A 92 8.29 -2.67 1.18
N ALA A 93 6.96 -2.80 1.06
CA ALA A 93 6.05 -2.59 2.18
C ALA A 93 6.31 -3.57 3.34
N MET A 94 6.66 -4.81 3.02
CA MET A 94 7.04 -5.82 4.00
C MET A 94 8.37 -5.52 4.68
N ALA A 95 9.40 -5.13 3.91
CA ALA A 95 10.72 -4.78 4.44
C ALA A 95 10.67 -3.58 5.41
N THR A 96 9.75 -2.64 5.19
CA THR A 96 9.51 -1.52 6.10
C THR A 96 8.60 -1.86 7.29
N ARG A 97 8.14 -3.12 7.39
CA ARG A 97 7.14 -3.62 8.36
C ARG A 97 5.80 -2.90 8.32
N ARG A 98 5.53 -2.18 7.22
CA ARG A 98 4.25 -1.51 6.95
C ARG A 98 3.23 -2.44 6.32
N LEU A 99 3.66 -3.62 5.92
CA LEU A 99 2.81 -4.75 5.56
C LEU A 99 3.35 -6.00 6.26
N GLN A 100 2.49 -6.71 6.99
CA GLN A 100 2.88 -7.92 7.70
C GLN A 100 2.37 -9.15 6.95
N THR A 101 3.20 -10.18 6.85
CA THR A 101 2.73 -11.53 6.52
C THR A 101 1.95 -12.04 7.70
N ILE A 102 0.67 -12.36 7.50
CA ILE A 102 -0.10 -13.08 8.49
C ILE A 102 0.42 -14.52 8.48
N ASN A 103 1.47 -14.82 9.25
CA ASN A 103 1.71 -16.18 9.69
C ASN A 103 0.62 -16.45 10.73
N ARG A 104 -0.48 -17.03 10.27
CA ARG A 104 -1.58 -17.42 11.14
C ARG A 104 -1.13 -18.58 12.01
N ASP A 105 -0.56 -18.27 13.16
CA ASP A 105 -0.47 -19.26 14.23
C ASP A 105 -1.89 -19.48 14.78
N PRO A 106 -2.29 -20.72 15.10
CA PRO A 106 -3.68 -21.07 15.39
C PRO A 106 -4.34 -20.21 16.48
N ALA A 107 -3.57 -19.74 17.46
CA ALA A 107 -4.03 -18.82 18.50
C ALA A 107 -4.55 -17.48 17.94
N SER A 108 -3.91 -16.93 16.90
CA SER A 108 -4.33 -15.65 16.28
C SER A 108 -5.63 -15.78 15.49
N ILE A 109 -5.91 -16.97 14.96
CA ILE A 109 -7.17 -17.29 14.26
C ILE A 109 -8.33 -17.36 15.26
N GLU A 110 -8.09 -17.97 16.43
CA GLU A 110 -9.12 -18.09 17.48
C GLU A 110 -9.51 -16.73 18.06
N GLU A 111 -8.55 -15.83 18.27
CA GLU A 111 -8.83 -14.46 18.72
C GLU A 111 -9.63 -13.66 17.68
N GLU A 112 -9.24 -13.68 16.39
CA GLU A 112 -10.00 -13.02 15.33
C GLU A 112 -11.41 -13.58 15.18
N ASN A 113 -11.57 -14.91 15.23
CA ASN A 113 -12.87 -15.56 15.13
C ASN A 113 -13.78 -15.20 16.31
N ASN A 114 -13.22 -15.13 17.52
CA ASN A 114 -13.95 -14.75 18.72
C ASN A 114 -14.36 -13.27 18.66
N GLU A 115 -13.47 -12.38 18.22
CA GLU A 115 -13.79 -10.96 18.03
C GLU A 115 -14.87 -10.75 16.95
N GLN A 116 -14.79 -11.49 15.83
CA GLN A 116 -15.83 -11.49 14.79
C GLN A 116 -17.17 -12.06 15.28
N GLN A 117 -17.16 -13.07 16.13
CA GLN A 117 -18.37 -13.59 16.77
C GLN A 117 -19.01 -12.56 17.71
N ARG A 118 -18.20 -11.80 18.45
CA ARG A 118 -18.70 -10.73 19.34
C ARG A 118 -19.29 -9.54 18.60
N LEU A 119 -18.84 -9.28 17.37
CA LEU A 119 -19.33 -8.21 16.51
C LEU A 119 -20.55 -8.62 15.66
N ARG A 120 -21.01 -9.87 15.72
CA ARG A 120 -22.24 -10.30 15.02
C ARG A 120 -23.47 -9.69 15.68
N ILE A 121 -24.20 -8.90 14.90
CA ILE A 121 -25.51 -8.39 15.29
C ILE A 121 -26.52 -9.56 15.26
N PRO A 122 -27.31 -9.80 16.33
CA PRO A 122 -28.29 -10.87 16.35
C PRO A 122 -29.31 -10.71 15.23
N THR A 123 -29.56 -11.79 14.48
CA THR A 123 -30.56 -11.80 13.41
C THR A 123 -31.96 -11.78 14.05
N PRO A 124 -32.86 -10.86 13.68
CA PRO A 124 -34.21 -10.83 14.22
C PRO A 124 -34.94 -12.12 13.83
N THR A 125 -35.48 -12.81 14.82
CA THR A 125 -36.36 -13.97 14.59
C THR A 125 -37.75 -13.43 14.23
N LEU A 126 -38.27 -13.80 13.07
CA LEU A 126 -39.66 -13.51 12.65
C LEU A 126 -40.66 -14.33 13.45
#